data_AF-A0A6B2UP14-F1
#
_entry.id   AF-A0A6B2UP14-F1
#
_cell.length_a   1.000
_cell.length_b   1.000
_cell.length_c   1.000
_cell.angle_alpha   90.00
_cell.angle_beta   90.00
_cell.angle_gamma   90.00
#
_symmetry.space_group_name_H-M   'P 1'
#
loop_
_entity.id
_entity.type
_entity.pdbx_description
1 polymer ?
#
loop_
_entity_poly.entity_id
_entity_poly.type
_entity_poly.pdbx_seq_one_letter_code
_entity_poly.pdbx_strand_id
1 'polypeptide(L)'
;MTSLGGPQMVDWNLAVTTATRLLRPGPEVSRDEARAVVAELREHAKSAEEHVRAYTRMSPPPSADTPVLVVDRPGWVRANVAGFRSLLAPLLDKMQGRRNEGGSSSIVAALGGKVTGAELGVLLSFLSSRVLGQYETFAPPSRDLPGGTGGGRLLLVAPNIVHVERELG
;
A
#
# COMPACT_ATOMS: atom_id res chain seq x y z
N MET A 1 12.65 -18.83 9.99
CA MET A 1 12.58 -18.24 11.35
C MET A 1 13.63 -17.14 11.42
N THR A 2 13.26 -15.89 11.18
CA THR A 2 14.18 -14.75 11.27
C THR A 2 13.94 -14.03 12.59
N SER A 3 15.00 -13.94 13.39
CA SER A 3 15.04 -13.37 14.73
C SER A 3 14.44 -11.95 14.77
N LEU A 4 13.39 -11.77 15.58
CA LEU A 4 12.80 -10.48 15.95
C LEU A 4 13.26 -10.15 17.38
N GLY A 5 14.47 -9.64 17.54
CA GLY A 5 15.13 -9.55 18.85
C GLY A 5 15.86 -8.24 19.17
N GLY A 6 15.53 -7.14 18.51
CA GLY A 6 16.03 -5.80 18.87
C GLY A 6 14.88 -4.79 18.89
N PRO A 7 14.90 -3.76 19.76
CA PRO A 7 13.87 -2.72 19.77
C PRO A 7 13.88 -1.99 18.42
N GLN A 8 12.96 -2.37 17.52
CA GLN A 8 12.74 -1.63 16.29
C GLN A 8 12.14 -0.28 16.62
N MET A 9 12.68 0.77 16.01
CA MET A 9 12.21 2.13 16.21
C MET A 9 10.79 2.36 15.66
N VAL A 10 10.23 1.40 14.93
CA VAL A 10 8.83 1.36 14.48
C VAL A 10 8.34 -0.08 14.59
N ASP A 11 7.22 -0.29 15.30
CA ASP A 11 6.49 -1.55 15.26
C ASP A 11 5.54 -1.59 14.05
N TRP A 12 6.02 -2.20 12.95
CA TRP A 12 5.28 -2.30 11.69
C TRP A 12 4.04 -3.18 11.78
N ASN A 13 4.06 -4.21 12.63
CA ASN A 13 2.90 -5.08 12.84
C ASN A 13 1.80 -4.31 13.58
N LEU A 14 2.19 -3.51 14.57
CA LEU A 14 1.28 -2.59 15.25
C LEU A 14 0.74 -1.52 14.30
N ALA A 15 1.55 -1.00 13.38
CA ALA A 15 1.09 -0.06 12.36
C ALA A 15 0.00 -0.66 11.47
N VAL A 16 0.23 -1.87 10.92
CA VAL A 16 -0.79 -2.58 10.10
C VAL A 16 -2.04 -2.89 10.90
N THR A 17 -1.89 -3.34 12.15
CA THR A 17 -3.01 -3.68 13.03
C THR A 17 -3.84 -2.43 13.38
N THR A 18 -3.16 -1.34 13.75
CA THR A 18 -3.78 -0.05 14.07
C THR A 18 -4.49 0.51 12.85
N ALA A 19 -3.84 0.52 11.69
CA ALA A 19 -4.45 0.96 10.44
C ALA A 19 -5.73 0.17 10.16
N THR A 20 -5.64 -1.17 10.15
CA THR A 20 -6.76 -2.06 9.82
C THR A 20 -7.93 -1.88 10.79
N ARG A 21 -7.67 -1.63 12.09
CA ARG A 21 -8.71 -1.36 13.09
C ARG A 21 -9.40 -0.01 12.92
N LEU A 22 -8.71 0.99 12.41
CA LEU A 22 -9.25 2.35 12.23
C LEU A 22 -9.96 2.55 10.88
N LEU A 23 -9.84 1.58 9.96
CA LEU A 23 -10.48 1.66 8.66
C LEU A 23 -11.99 1.79 8.81
N ARG A 24 -12.53 2.84 8.22
CA ARG A 24 -13.97 2.93 7.99
C ARG A 24 -14.33 1.96 6.86
N PRO A 25 -15.49 1.28 6.93
CA PRO A 25 -16.02 0.54 5.79
C PRO A 25 -16.14 1.44 4.55
N GLY A 26 -16.04 0.84 3.37
CA GLY A 26 -16.49 1.49 2.14
C GLY A 26 -18.03 1.49 2.06
N PRO A 27 -18.59 1.94 0.93
CA PRO A 27 -20.02 1.80 0.67
C PRO A 27 -20.45 0.34 0.78
N GLU A 28 -21.64 0.10 1.33
CA GLU A 28 -22.21 -1.25 1.34
C GLU A 28 -22.56 -1.66 -0.09
N VAL A 29 -22.07 -2.83 -0.48
CA VAL A 29 -22.24 -3.45 -1.79
C VAL A 29 -22.55 -4.92 -1.63
N SER A 30 -23.39 -5.46 -2.51
CA SER A 30 -23.61 -6.91 -2.56
C SER A 30 -22.37 -7.65 -3.09
N ARG A 31 -22.31 -8.97 -2.91
CA ARG A 31 -21.21 -9.78 -3.49
C ARG A 31 -21.22 -9.75 -5.02
N ASP A 32 -22.40 -9.69 -5.63
CA ASP A 32 -22.54 -9.61 -7.09
C ASP A 32 -22.10 -8.26 -7.62
N GLU A 33 -22.50 -7.18 -6.94
CA GLU A 33 -22.03 -5.82 -7.24
C GLU A 33 -20.51 -5.72 -7.09
N ALA A 34 -19.92 -6.23 -6.00
CA ALA A 34 -18.48 -6.25 -5.83
C ALA A 34 -17.75 -7.00 -6.95
N ARG A 35 -18.31 -8.13 -7.43
CA ARG A 35 -17.76 -8.87 -8.58
C ARG A 35 -17.86 -8.06 -9.87
N ALA A 36 -18.99 -7.40 -10.10
CA ALA A 36 -19.19 -6.55 -11.27
C ALA A 36 -18.20 -5.38 -11.27
N VAL A 37 -18.05 -4.66 -10.16
CA VAL A 37 -17.08 -3.56 -10.01
C VAL A 37 -15.66 -4.05 -10.27
N VAL A 38 -15.26 -5.20 -9.72
CA VAL A 38 -13.91 -5.74 -9.96
C VAL A 38 -13.68 -6.07 -11.44
N ALA A 39 -14.68 -6.64 -12.12
CA ALA A 39 -14.59 -6.96 -13.54
C ALA A 39 -14.48 -5.68 -14.39
N GLU A 40 -15.34 -4.70 -14.12
CA GLU A 40 -15.37 -3.42 -14.79
C GLU A 40 -14.05 -2.64 -14.62
N LEU A 41 -13.52 -2.57 -13.40
CA LEU A 41 -12.23 -1.91 -13.15
C LEU A 41 -11.07 -2.53 -13.93
N ARG A 42 -11.09 -3.84 -14.14
CA ARG A 42 -10.07 -4.53 -14.96
C ARG A 42 -10.26 -4.24 -16.45
N GLU A 43 -11.49 -4.19 -16.92
CA GLU A 43 -11.80 -3.82 -18.30
C GLU A 43 -11.40 -2.37 -18.59
N HIS A 44 -11.74 -1.43 -17.70
CA HIS A 44 -11.33 -0.03 -17.81
C HIS A 44 -9.83 0.15 -17.77
N ALA A 45 -9.11 -0.60 -16.91
CA ALA A 45 -7.65 -0.55 -16.87
C ALA A 45 -7.04 -0.98 -18.22
N LYS A 46 -7.56 -2.05 -18.83
CA LYS A 46 -7.12 -2.50 -20.15
C LYS A 46 -7.44 -1.48 -21.25
N SER A 47 -8.67 -0.98 -21.27
CA SER A 47 -9.10 0.05 -22.23
C SER A 47 -8.27 1.33 -22.11
N ALA A 48 -7.96 1.76 -20.88
CA ALA A 48 -7.11 2.92 -20.63
C ALA A 48 -5.69 2.72 -21.19
N GLU A 49 -5.10 1.53 -21.04
CA GLU A 49 -3.79 1.21 -21.63
C GLU A 49 -3.80 1.37 -23.15
N GLU A 50 -4.84 0.86 -23.83
CA GLU A 50 -4.98 0.97 -25.29
C GLU A 50 -5.02 2.44 -25.74
N HIS A 51 -5.78 3.29 -25.04
CA HIS A 51 -5.83 4.73 -25.31
C HIS A 51 -4.48 5.42 -25.07
N VAL A 52 -3.78 5.10 -23.97
CA VAL A 52 -2.47 5.66 -23.65
C VAL A 52 -1.45 5.27 -24.72
N ARG A 53 -1.43 4.00 -25.17
CA ARG A 53 -0.58 3.53 -26.25
C ARG A 53 -0.88 4.25 -27.56
N ALA A 54 -2.15 4.40 -27.91
CA ALA A 54 -2.57 5.09 -29.13
C ALA A 54 -2.13 6.55 -29.15
N TYR A 55 -2.26 7.25 -28.01
CA TYR A 55 -1.88 8.66 -27.86
C TYR A 55 -0.36 8.86 -27.82
N THR A 56 0.33 8.15 -26.92
CA THR A 56 1.77 8.33 -26.68
C THR A 56 2.65 7.71 -27.76
N ARG A 57 2.10 6.80 -28.57
CA ARG A 57 2.83 5.96 -29.53
C ARG A 57 3.92 5.08 -28.89
N MET A 58 3.94 4.97 -27.56
CA MET A 58 4.84 4.08 -26.84
C MET A 58 4.27 2.67 -26.81
N SER A 59 5.11 1.69 -27.10
CA SER A 59 4.74 0.28 -27.06
C SER A 59 5.53 -0.42 -25.95
N PRO A 60 4.88 -0.95 -24.88
CA PRO A 60 5.56 -1.82 -23.95
C PRO A 60 6.14 -3.05 -24.66
N PRO A 61 7.25 -3.60 -24.14
CA PRO A 61 7.84 -4.81 -24.70
C PRO A 61 6.85 -5.98 -24.66
N PRO A 62 6.94 -6.97 -25.59
CA PRO A 62 5.93 -8.02 -25.78
C PRO A 62 5.61 -8.87 -24.54
N SER A 63 6.49 -8.90 -23.54
CA SER A 63 6.33 -9.66 -22.30
C SER A 63 5.75 -8.86 -21.13
N ALA A 64 5.59 -7.55 -21.27
CA ALA A 64 5.17 -6.66 -20.19
C ALA A 64 3.65 -6.73 -19.96
N ASP A 65 3.18 -7.88 -19.49
CA ASP A 65 1.85 -7.99 -18.89
C ASP A 65 1.92 -7.39 -17.48
N THR A 66 1.26 -6.24 -17.30
CA THR A 66 1.26 -5.52 -16.03
C THR A 66 0.06 -5.99 -15.22
N PRO A 67 0.27 -6.61 -14.04
CA PRO A 67 -0.84 -7.03 -13.20
C PRO A 67 -1.71 -5.87 -12.73
N VAL A 68 -3.02 -6.00 -12.88
CA VAL A 68 -4.03 -5.11 -12.31
C VAL A 68 -4.61 -5.74 -11.04
N LEU A 69 -4.28 -5.14 -9.90
CA LEU A 69 -4.72 -5.56 -8.58
C LEU A 69 -5.84 -4.67 -8.08
N VAL A 70 -7.05 -5.24 -8.04
CA VAL A 70 -8.19 -4.61 -7.38
C VAL A 70 -8.19 -5.04 -5.93
N VAL A 71 -8.04 -4.09 -5.00
CA VAL A 71 -7.87 -4.33 -3.57
C VAL A 71 -8.89 -3.56 -2.74
N ASP A 72 -9.09 -4.02 -1.51
CA ASP A 72 -9.77 -3.27 -0.46
C ASP A 72 -8.78 -2.38 0.32
N ARG A 73 -9.28 -1.55 1.23
CA ARG A 73 -8.44 -0.66 2.06
C ARG A 73 -7.38 -1.43 2.89
N PRO A 74 -7.71 -2.55 3.57
CA PRO A 74 -6.70 -3.38 4.23
C PRO A 74 -5.66 -3.95 3.27
N GLY A 75 -6.07 -4.40 2.08
CA GLY A 75 -5.20 -4.88 1.02
C GLY A 75 -4.21 -3.81 0.57
N TRP A 76 -4.67 -2.57 0.39
CA TRP A 76 -3.80 -1.43 0.09
C TRP A 76 -2.78 -1.16 1.20
N VAL A 77 -3.19 -1.18 2.48
CA VAL A 77 -2.26 -1.00 3.62
C VAL A 77 -1.17 -2.06 3.61
N ARG A 78 -1.53 -3.34 3.46
CA ARG A 78 -0.56 -4.45 3.39
C ARG A 78 0.35 -4.33 2.18
N ALA A 79 -0.19 -3.92 1.04
CA ALA A 79 0.59 -3.74 -0.18
C ALA A 79 1.69 -2.67 -0.03
N ASN A 80 1.39 -1.60 0.72
CA ASN A 80 2.25 -0.43 0.82
C ASN A 80 3.20 -0.45 2.02
N VAL A 81 2.93 -1.22 3.08
CA VAL A 81 3.71 -1.15 4.33
C VAL A 81 5.21 -1.42 4.11
N ALA A 82 5.56 -2.34 3.21
CA ALA A 82 6.95 -2.63 2.86
C ALA A 82 7.63 -1.47 2.13
N GLY A 83 6.88 -0.76 1.27
CA GLY A 83 7.34 0.46 0.60
C GLY A 83 7.61 1.58 1.61
N PHE A 84 6.67 1.83 2.52
CA PHE A 84 6.86 2.82 3.60
C PHE A 84 8.05 2.48 4.50
N ARG A 85 8.27 1.20 4.82
CA ARG A 85 9.46 0.76 5.56
C ARG A 85 10.76 1.10 4.84
N SER A 86 10.80 0.88 3.53
CA SER A 86 11.98 1.17 2.73
C SER A 86 12.22 2.68 2.62
N LEU A 87 11.17 3.47 2.41
CA LEU A 87 11.24 4.93 2.33
C LEU A 87 11.68 5.58 3.64
N LEU A 88 11.22 5.04 4.78
CA LEU A 88 11.54 5.59 6.09
C LEU A 88 12.89 5.08 6.63
N ALA A 89 13.44 3.97 6.12
CA ALA A 89 14.68 3.38 6.64
C ALA A 89 15.83 4.40 6.81
N PRO A 90 16.18 5.27 5.84
CA PRO A 90 17.27 6.22 6.01
C PRO A 90 17.02 7.25 7.12
N LEU A 91 15.77 7.64 7.34
CA LEU A 91 15.38 8.52 8.44
C LEU A 91 15.50 7.78 9.78
N LEU A 92 15.05 6.53 9.81
CA LEU A 92 15.07 5.70 11.00
C LEU A 92 16.51 5.43 11.46
N ASP A 93 17.43 5.18 10.53
CA ASP A 93 18.85 4.95 10.82
C ASP A 93 19.53 6.19 11.41
N LYS A 94 19.25 7.38 10.85
CA LYS A 94 19.78 8.66 11.38
C LYS A 94 19.30 8.93 12.81
N MET A 95 18.04 8.62 13.10
CA MET A 95 17.49 8.78 14.45
C MET A 95 18.10 7.78 15.43
N GLN A 96 18.36 6.54 15.01
CA GLN A 96 19.06 5.56 15.84
C GLN A 96 20.50 6.00 16.15
N GLY A 97 21.24 6.52 15.15
CA GLY A 97 22.59 7.05 15.35
C GLY A 97 22.65 8.13 16.44
N ARG A 98 21.77 9.14 16.36
CA ARG A 98 21.66 10.22 17.36
C ARG A 98 21.29 9.71 18.76
N ARG A 99 20.51 8.64 18.84
CA ARG A 99 20.04 8.09 20.12
C ARG A 99 21.13 7.28 20.84
N ASN A 100 22.01 6.63 20.07
CA ASN A 100 23.18 5.91 20.58
C ASN A 100 24.25 6.86 21.13
N GLU A 101 24.37 8.07 20.57
CA GLU A 101 25.26 9.13 21.08
C GLU A 101 24.79 9.74 22.41
N GLY A 102 23.48 9.66 22.70
CA GLY A 102 22.84 10.31 23.86
C GLY A 102 22.54 9.42 25.08
N GLY A 103 23.00 8.17 25.12
CA GLY A 103 22.87 7.30 26.30
C GLY A 103 21.43 6.86 26.66
N SER A 104 20.54 6.74 25.68
CA SER A 104 19.12 6.40 25.94
C SER A 104 18.92 4.94 26.39
N SER A 105 18.24 4.72 27.52
CA SER A 105 17.87 3.40 28.04
C SER A 105 16.97 2.60 27.07
N SER A 106 17.24 1.30 26.92
CA SER A 106 16.57 0.38 25.99
C SER A 106 15.05 0.29 26.14
N ILE A 107 14.52 0.57 27.34
CA ILE A 107 13.08 0.58 27.63
C ILE A 107 12.39 1.78 26.98
N VAL A 108 13.04 2.95 26.96
CA VAL A 108 12.52 4.16 26.32
C VAL A 108 12.53 4.03 24.79
N ALA A 109 13.48 3.26 24.25
CA ALA A 109 13.54 2.94 22.82
C ALA A 109 12.36 2.05 22.38
N ALA A 110 12.04 1.00 23.15
CA ALA A 110 10.95 0.09 22.84
C ALA A 110 9.56 0.74 22.94
N LEU A 111 9.34 1.62 23.93
CA LEU A 111 8.08 2.37 24.06
C LEU A 111 7.91 3.39 22.91
N GLY A 112 9.00 4.05 22.50
CA GLY A 112 8.97 4.94 21.34
C GLY A 112 8.56 4.23 20.05
N GLY A 113 9.07 3.01 19.82
CA GLY A 113 8.73 2.24 18.62
C GLY A 113 7.25 1.84 18.51
N LYS A 114 6.57 1.63 19.63
CA LYS A 114 5.13 1.35 19.66
C LYS A 114 4.30 2.60 19.36
N VAL A 115 4.67 3.75 19.93
CA VAL A 115 3.97 5.02 19.66
C VAL A 115 4.10 5.39 18.19
N THR A 116 5.31 5.36 17.64
CA THR A 116 5.55 5.64 16.21
C THR A 116 4.84 4.63 15.31
N GLY A 117 4.78 3.36 15.71
CA GLY A 117 3.99 2.34 15.00
C GLY A 117 2.50 2.66 14.96
N ALA A 118 1.91 3.09 16.08
CA ALA A 118 0.51 3.48 16.15
C ALA A 118 0.21 4.74 15.30
N GLU A 119 1.04 5.78 15.40
CA GLU A 119 0.93 7.01 14.58
C GLU A 119 0.99 6.70 13.09
N LEU A 120 1.93 5.82 12.69
CA LEU A 120 2.02 5.37 11.31
C LEU A 120 0.77 4.59 10.89
N GLY A 121 0.21 3.79 11.79
CA GLY A 121 -1.07 3.11 11.56
C GLY A 121 -2.22 4.07 11.31
N VAL A 122 -2.31 5.17 12.07
CA VAL A 122 -3.30 6.24 11.85
C VAL A 122 -3.12 6.87 10.47
N LEU A 123 -1.89 7.21 10.10
CA LEU A 123 -1.58 7.78 8.78
C LEU A 123 -1.97 6.82 7.65
N LEU A 124 -1.58 5.54 7.75
CA LEU A 124 -1.91 4.53 6.74
C LEU A 124 -3.41 4.32 6.60
N SER A 125 -4.15 4.31 7.72
CA SER A 125 -5.62 4.28 7.73
C SER A 125 -6.19 5.45 6.93
N PHE A 126 -5.74 6.68 7.22
CA PHE A 126 -6.20 7.88 6.52
C PHE A 126 -5.90 7.80 5.01
N LEU A 127 -4.67 7.50 4.62
CA LEU A 127 -4.27 7.42 3.21
C LEU A 127 -5.07 6.37 2.45
N SER A 128 -5.24 5.18 3.04
CA SER A 128 -5.99 4.08 2.42
C SER A 128 -7.46 4.43 2.13
N SER A 129 -8.02 5.44 2.80
CA SER A 129 -9.40 5.90 2.57
C SER A 129 -9.55 6.88 1.41
N ARG A 130 -8.44 7.44 0.90
CA ARG A 130 -8.43 8.50 -0.12
C ARG A 130 -7.82 8.07 -1.45
N VAL A 131 -6.87 7.12 -1.42
CA VAL A 131 -6.20 6.66 -2.64
C VAL A 131 -7.16 5.86 -3.51
N LEU A 132 -7.36 6.26 -4.78
CA LEU A 132 -8.18 5.52 -5.74
C LEU A 132 -7.39 4.41 -6.44
N GLY A 133 -6.12 4.66 -6.71
CA GLY A 133 -5.21 3.71 -7.31
C GLY A 133 -3.79 4.26 -7.39
N GLN A 134 -2.84 3.40 -7.73
CA GLN A 134 -1.44 3.74 -7.90
C GLN A 134 -0.75 2.79 -8.87
N TYR A 135 0.22 3.30 -9.62
CA TYR A 135 1.13 2.50 -10.42
C TYR A 135 2.48 2.37 -9.71
N GLU A 136 2.94 1.13 -9.51
CA GLU A 136 4.21 0.85 -8.82
C GLU A 136 5.26 0.34 -9.81
N THR A 137 6.02 1.26 -10.42
CA THR A 137 6.95 0.96 -11.54
C THR A 137 7.99 -0.11 -11.23
N PHE A 138 8.55 -0.11 -10.02
CA PHE A 138 9.66 -0.99 -9.63
C PHE A 138 9.28 -2.01 -8.57
N ALA A 139 7.97 -2.26 -8.38
CA ALA A 139 7.53 -3.25 -7.40
C ALA A 139 7.99 -4.66 -7.84
N PRO A 140 8.87 -5.33 -7.07
CA PRO A 140 9.22 -6.71 -7.37
C PRO A 140 8.00 -7.61 -7.14
N PRO A 141 7.83 -8.67 -7.95
CA PRO A 141 6.84 -9.69 -7.64
C PRO A 141 7.16 -10.34 -6.30
N SER A 142 6.14 -10.53 -5.47
CA SER A 142 6.23 -11.26 -4.21
C SER A 142 5.11 -12.30 -4.13
N ARG A 143 5.18 -13.18 -3.12
CA ARG A 143 4.15 -14.19 -2.91
C ARG A 143 2.76 -13.59 -2.72
N ASP A 144 2.70 -12.44 -2.06
CA ASP A 144 1.43 -11.82 -1.64
C ASP A 144 0.98 -10.73 -2.63
N LEU A 145 1.88 -10.25 -3.50
CA LEU A 145 1.60 -9.21 -4.49
C LEU A 145 2.34 -9.53 -5.81
N PRO A 146 1.65 -9.91 -6.88
CA PRO A 146 2.30 -10.16 -8.17
C PRO A 146 2.89 -8.86 -8.74
N GLY A 147 3.78 -9.02 -9.71
CA GLY A 147 4.39 -7.92 -10.48
C GLY A 147 4.71 -8.39 -11.90
N GLY A 148 4.78 -7.44 -12.84
CA GLY A 148 5.06 -7.71 -14.25
C GLY A 148 6.50 -8.17 -14.51
N THR A 149 6.78 -8.61 -15.73
CA THR A 149 8.16 -8.94 -16.15
C THR A 149 8.99 -7.66 -16.22
N GLY A 150 9.95 -7.51 -15.29
CA GLY A 150 10.70 -6.27 -15.07
C GLY A 150 10.23 -5.43 -13.87
N GLY A 151 9.23 -5.92 -13.12
CA GLY A 151 8.55 -5.14 -12.09
C GLY A 151 7.36 -4.38 -12.67
N GLY A 152 6.57 -3.75 -11.80
CA GLY A 152 5.38 -3.03 -12.24
C GLY A 152 4.09 -3.69 -11.79
N ARG A 153 3.17 -2.91 -11.22
CA ARG A 153 1.76 -3.30 -11.06
C ARG A 153 0.89 -2.07 -10.95
N LEU A 154 -0.36 -2.21 -11.37
CA LEU A 154 -1.43 -1.25 -11.11
C LEU A 154 -2.25 -1.73 -9.92
N LEU A 155 -2.43 -0.89 -8.91
CA LEU A 155 -3.31 -1.11 -7.77
C LEU A 155 -4.52 -0.19 -7.86
N LEU A 156 -5.72 -0.72 -7.68
CA LEU A 156 -6.99 0.01 -7.68
C LEU A 156 -7.75 -0.30 -6.38
N VAL A 157 -8.19 0.73 -5.66
CA VAL A 157 -8.87 0.59 -4.37
C VAL A 157 -10.39 0.68 -4.59
N ALA A 158 -11.01 -0.45 -4.92
CA ALA A 158 -12.42 -0.51 -5.33
C ALA A 158 -13.39 0.20 -4.38
N PRO A 159 -13.29 0.05 -3.04
CA PRO A 159 -14.21 0.74 -2.13
C PRO A 159 -14.15 2.27 -2.23
N ASN A 160 -13.00 2.84 -2.56
CA ASN A 160 -12.85 4.29 -2.70
C ASN A 160 -13.36 4.76 -4.07
N ILE A 161 -13.15 3.97 -5.12
CA ILE A 161 -13.66 4.28 -6.46
C ILE A 161 -15.19 4.28 -6.45
N VAL A 162 -15.83 3.25 -5.90
CA VAL A 162 -17.30 3.18 -5.76
C VAL A 162 -17.83 4.32 -4.89
N HIS A 163 -17.10 4.68 -3.83
CA HIS A 163 -17.50 5.80 -2.99
C HIS A 163 -17.53 7.12 -3.76
N VAL A 164 -16.46 7.42 -4.51
CA VAL A 164 -16.37 8.63 -5.34
C VAL A 164 -17.39 8.61 -6.48
N GLU A 165 -17.60 7.46 -7.13
CA GLU A 165 -18.63 7.30 -8.16
C GLU A 165 -20.03 7.69 -7.62
N ARG A 166 -20.40 7.19 -6.43
CA ARG A 166 -21.68 7.51 -5.78
C ARG A 166 -21.79 8.98 -5.32
N GLU A 167 -20.67 9.66 -5.06
CA GLU A 167 -20.67 11.09 -4.70
C GLU A 167 -20.75 12.02 -5.91
N LEU A 168 -20.32 11.54 -7.09
CA LEU A 168 -20.29 12.33 -8.33
C LEU A 168 -21.49 12.09 -9.25
N GLY A 169 -22.23 10.99 -9.06
CA GLY A 169 -23.51 10.70 -9.72
C GLY A 169 -24.68 11.48 -9.14
#